data_AF-M4RGW9-F1
#
_entry.id   AF-M4RGW9-F1
#
_cell.length_a   1.000
_cell.length_b   1.000
_cell.length_c   1.000
_cell.angle_alpha   90.00
_cell.angle_beta   90.00
_cell.angle_gamma   90.00
#
_symmetry.space_group_name_H-M   'P 1'
#
loop_
_entity.id
_entity.type
_entity.pdbx_description
1 polymer ?
#
loop_
_entity_poly.entity_id
_entity_poly.type
_entity_poly.pdbx_seq_one_letter_code
_entity_poly.pdbx_strand_id
1 'polypeptide(L)'
;MIYPWVDSANKIFRIVVIVQWLISLFIAFFTSSWTEPFLLGLPILALPIILSYTHASKPISRYAFAIAVQLFAALHIQQAYGMTELHFEIFVMLAFLSYFRYWKTIAVASATVAVHHVLFYFVQSGGGALLIFEEGRVSLHTLAIHAAFAVAEGVLLGIMARSSFNEASGALILNKIV
;
A
#
# COMPACT_ATOMS: atom_id res chain seq x y z
N MET A 1 -1.39 -10.93 -22.31
CA MET A 1 0.05 -11.21 -22.24
C MET A 1 0.48 -11.29 -20.79
N ILE A 2 1.24 -12.32 -20.42
CA ILE A 2 1.86 -12.44 -19.10
C ILE A 2 3.22 -11.77 -19.19
N TYR A 3 3.41 -10.68 -18.45
CA TYR A 3 4.69 -9.98 -18.42
C TYR A 3 5.56 -10.56 -17.30
N PRO A 4 6.85 -10.90 -17.55
CA PRO A 4 7.70 -11.54 -16.54
C PRO A 4 7.82 -10.74 -15.23
N TRP A 5 7.87 -9.41 -15.33
CA TRP A 5 7.96 -8.55 -14.15
C TRP A 5 6.71 -8.60 -13.26
N VAL A 6 5.53 -8.96 -13.79
CA VAL A 6 4.31 -9.11 -12.99
C VAL A 6 4.39 -10.35 -12.10
N ASP A 7 4.94 -11.45 -12.62
CA ASP A 7 5.14 -12.67 -11.81
C ASP A 7 6.20 -12.44 -10.73
N SER A 8 7.33 -11.81 -11.09
CA SER A 8 8.35 -11.40 -10.11
C SER A 8 7.78 -10.46 -9.06
N ALA A 9 6.96 -9.48 -9.46
CA ALA A 9 6.31 -8.57 -8.53
C ALA A 9 5.38 -9.31 -7.58
N ASN A 10 4.54 -10.22 -8.08
CA ASN A 10 3.67 -11.04 -7.23
C ASN A 10 4.45 -11.84 -6.19
N LYS A 11 5.60 -12.43 -6.56
CA LYS A 11 6.48 -13.15 -5.62
C LYS A 11 7.01 -12.25 -4.51
N ILE A 12 7.53 -11.07 -4.86
CA ILE A 12 8.04 -10.09 -3.90
C ILE A 12 6.90 -9.61 -2.99
N PHE A 13 5.75 -9.25 -3.55
CA PHE A 13 4.66 -8.67 -2.80
C PHE A 13 3.97 -9.66 -1.85
N ARG A 14 3.99 -10.96 -2.14
CA ARG A 14 3.60 -11.98 -1.15
C ARG A 14 4.47 -11.91 0.10
N ILE A 15 5.77 -11.73 -0.06
CA ILE A 15 6.71 -11.60 1.07
C ILE A 15 6.44 -10.29 1.80
N VAL A 16 6.26 -9.17 1.07
CA VAL A 16 5.96 -7.86 1.66
C VAL A 16 4.74 -7.92 2.58
N VAL A 17 3.61 -8.46 2.12
CA VAL A 17 2.39 -8.51 2.95
C VAL A 17 2.53 -9.47 4.14
N ILE A 18 3.31 -10.55 4.02
CA ILE A 18 3.63 -11.43 5.15
C ILE A 18 4.47 -10.67 6.18
N VAL A 19 5.48 -9.92 5.74
CA VAL A 19 6.31 -9.10 6.62
C VAL A 19 5.50 -8.00 7.29
N GLN A 20 4.62 -7.30 6.57
CA GLN A 20 3.71 -6.32 7.17
C GLN A 20 2.79 -6.97 8.22
N TRP A 21 2.23 -8.15 7.93
CA TRP A 21 1.46 -8.88 8.94
C TRP A 21 2.30 -9.24 10.18
N LEU A 22 3.56 -9.67 10.02
CA LEU A 22 4.45 -9.92 11.15
C LEU A 22 4.77 -8.64 11.95
N ILE A 23 4.92 -7.49 11.27
CA ILE A 23 5.08 -6.19 11.92
C ILE A 23 3.83 -5.86 12.75
N SER A 24 2.63 -6.15 12.27
CA SER A 24 1.40 -5.94 13.05
C SER A 24 1.37 -6.76 14.36
N LEU A 25 1.93 -7.98 14.36
CA LEU A 25 2.11 -8.78 15.58
C LEU A 25 3.17 -8.18 16.51
N PHE A 26 4.25 -7.66 15.94
CA PHE A 26 5.30 -6.98 16.71
C PHE A 26 4.76 -5.72 17.39
N ILE A 27 3.96 -4.90 16.70
CA ILE A 27 3.32 -3.72 17.31
C ILE A 27 2.32 -4.17 18.39
N ALA A 28 1.51 -5.20 18.12
CA ALA A 28 0.55 -5.74 19.08
C ALA A 28 1.19 -6.20 20.39
N PHE A 29 2.43 -6.70 20.35
CA PHE A 29 3.18 -7.04 21.56
C PHE A 29 3.40 -5.84 22.50
N PHE A 30 3.62 -4.64 21.95
CA PHE A 30 3.82 -3.43 22.75
C PHE A 30 2.51 -2.72 23.10
N THR A 31 1.50 -2.77 22.21
CA THR A 31 0.25 -2.00 22.37
C THR A 31 -0.94 -2.83 22.84
N SER A 32 -0.74 -4.14 23.08
CA SER A 32 -1.79 -5.11 23.45
C SER A 32 -2.95 -5.21 22.45
N SER A 33 -2.75 -4.75 21.21
CA SER A 33 -3.72 -4.74 20.10
C SER A 33 -3.72 -6.08 19.35
N TRP A 34 -3.96 -7.18 20.06
CA TRP A 34 -3.89 -8.52 19.48
C TRP A 34 -5.07 -8.87 18.57
N THR A 35 -6.19 -8.16 18.67
CA THR A 35 -7.38 -8.46 17.85
C THR A 35 -7.15 -8.06 16.40
N GLU A 36 -6.45 -6.96 16.17
CA GLU A 36 -6.31 -6.26 14.91
C GLU A 36 -5.51 -7.07 13.85
N PRO A 37 -4.34 -7.68 14.17
CA PRO A 37 -3.60 -8.55 13.25
C PRO A 37 -4.40 -9.76 12.76
N PHE A 38 -5.33 -10.28 13.56
CA PHE A 38 -6.12 -11.45 13.20
C PHE A 38 -7.43 -11.08 12.51
N LEU A 39 -8.18 -10.13 13.08
CA LEU A 39 -9.49 -9.73 12.55
C LEU A 39 -9.37 -8.97 11.23
N LEU A 40 -8.42 -8.04 11.13
CA LEU A 40 -8.20 -7.23 9.93
C LEU A 40 -7.01 -7.74 9.13
N GLY A 41 -5.89 -8.05 9.81
CA GLY A 41 -4.65 -8.45 9.15
C GLY A 41 -4.77 -9.75 8.33
N LEU A 42 -5.46 -10.79 8.82
CA LEU A 42 -5.60 -12.04 8.05
C LEU A 42 -6.41 -11.87 6.75
N PRO A 43 -7.58 -11.20 6.72
CA PRO A 43 -8.25 -10.88 5.47
C PRO A 43 -7.40 -10.05 4.50
N ILE A 44 -6.71 -9.01 5.02
CA ILE A 44 -5.83 -8.14 4.22
C ILE A 44 -4.66 -8.95 3.64
N LEU A 45 -4.12 -9.93 4.38
CA LEU A 45 -3.05 -10.83 3.95
C LEU A 45 -3.53 -11.85 2.92
N ALA A 46 -4.62 -12.56 3.22
CA ALA A 46 -5.03 -13.75 2.47
C ALA A 46 -5.52 -13.40 1.06
N LEU A 47 -6.35 -12.36 0.93
CA LEU A 47 -6.96 -11.98 -0.35
C LEU A 47 -5.94 -11.72 -1.47
N PRO A 48 -4.93 -10.84 -1.32
CA PRO A 48 -3.96 -10.59 -2.38
C PRO A 48 -3.10 -11.82 -2.68
N ILE A 49 -2.77 -12.65 -1.67
CA ILE A 49 -2.02 -13.90 -1.88
C ILE A 49 -2.84 -14.85 -2.76
N ILE A 50 -4.10 -15.10 -2.43
CA ILE A 50 -5.00 -15.98 -3.19
C ILE A 50 -5.13 -15.46 -4.63
N LEU A 51 -5.35 -14.16 -4.82
CA LEU A 51 -5.46 -13.56 -6.15
C LEU A 51 -4.14 -13.61 -6.92
N SER A 52 -2.99 -13.56 -6.24
CA SER A 52 -1.67 -13.69 -6.88
C SER A 52 -1.40 -15.07 -7.46
N TYR A 53 -2.05 -16.12 -6.95
CA TYR A 53 -1.95 -17.48 -7.50
C TYR A 53 -3.06 -17.77 -8.51
N THR A 54 -4.29 -17.39 -8.21
CA THR A 54 -5.47 -17.71 -9.05
C THR A 54 -5.65 -16.75 -10.25
N HIS A 55 -5.15 -15.52 -10.13
CA HIS A 55 -5.38 -14.44 -11.08
C HIS A 55 -4.10 -13.64 -11.38
N ALA A 56 -2.94 -14.31 -11.32
CA ALA A 56 -1.60 -13.70 -11.36
C ALA A 56 -1.38 -12.68 -12.49
N SER A 57 -1.93 -12.94 -13.68
CA SER A 57 -1.78 -12.10 -14.87
C SER A 57 -2.86 -11.01 -15.01
N LYS A 58 -3.91 -11.05 -14.19
CA LYS A 58 -5.02 -10.09 -14.26
C LYS A 58 -4.73 -8.85 -13.39
N PRO A 59 -5.28 -7.68 -13.76
CA PRO A 59 -5.14 -6.45 -12.96
C PRO A 59 -5.57 -6.58 -11.50
N ILE A 60 -6.58 -7.42 -11.24
CA ILE A 60 -7.12 -7.60 -9.89
C ILE A 60 -6.07 -8.07 -8.88
N SER A 61 -5.09 -8.88 -9.29
CA SER A 61 -4.04 -9.37 -8.37
C SER A 61 -3.14 -8.23 -7.87
N ARG A 62 -2.62 -7.40 -8.77
CA ARG A 62 -1.77 -6.27 -8.39
C ARG A 62 -2.55 -5.14 -7.71
N TYR A 63 -3.83 -4.96 -8.03
CA TYR A 63 -4.68 -4.01 -7.32
C TYR A 63 -4.98 -4.48 -5.90
N ALA A 64 -5.18 -5.79 -5.70
CA ALA A 64 -5.33 -6.35 -4.36
C ALA A 64 -4.06 -6.12 -3.51
N PHE A 65 -2.86 -6.31 -4.07
CA PHE A 65 -1.62 -5.95 -3.36
C PHE A 65 -1.53 -4.45 -3.07
N ALA A 66 -1.83 -3.59 -4.04
CA ALA A 66 -1.82 -2.14 -3.84
C ALA A 66 -2.73 -1.68 -2.71
N ILE A 67 -3.93 -2.26 -2.60
CA ILE A 67 -4.87 -2.00 -1.51
C ILE A 67 -4.30 -2.57 -0.21
N ALA A 68 -3.85 -3.83 -0.21
CA ALA A 68 -3.43 -4.53 0.99
C ALA A 68 -2.24 -3.86 1.70
N VAL A 69 -1.22 -3.42 0.94
CA VAL A 69 -0.05 -2.77 1.55
C VAL A 69 -0.39 -1.43 2.20
N GLN A 70 -1.38 -0.71 1.65
CA GLN A 70 -1.88 0.55 2.25
C GLN A 70 -2.80 0.30 3.43
N LEU A 71 -3.59 -0.78 3.41
CA LEU A 71 -4.39 -1.20 4.56
C LEU A 71 -3.53 -1.73 5.72
N PHE A 72 -2.38 -2.36 5.44
CA PHE A 72 -1.40 -2.69 6.48
C PHE A 72 -0.77 -1.45 7.09
N ALA A 73 -0.38 -0.46 6.29
CA ALA A 73 0.09 0.82 6.83
C ALA A 73 -0.97 1.48 7.73
N ALA A 74 -2.23 1.49 7.29
CA ALA A 74 -3.37 1.94 8.11
C ALA A 74 -3.52 1.15 9.42
N LEU A 75 -3.41 -0.18 9.36
CA LEU A 75 -3.46 -1.06 10.54
C LEU A 75 -2.35 -0.71 11.52
N HIS A 76 -1.12 -0.55 11.04
CA HIS A 76 0.02 -0.21 11.89
C HIS A 76 -0.12 1.17 12.52
N ILE A 77 -0.59 2.18 11.75
CA ILE A 77 -0.88 3.53 12.26
C ILE A 77 -1.91 3.44 13.39
N GLN A 78 -3.00 2.69 13.20
CA GLN A 78 -4.02 2.48 14.23
C GLN A 78 -3.42 1.81 15.48
N GLN A 79 -2.69 0.71 15.31
CA GLN A 79 -2.10 -0.05 16.41
C GLN A 79 -1.03 0.75 17.19
N ALA A 80 -0.39 1.71 16.53
CA ALA A 80 0.62 2.60 17.10
C ALA A 80 0.07 4.00 17.47
N TYR A 81 -1.24 4.11 17.67
CA TYR A 81 -1.90 5.34 18.13
C TYR A 81 -1.63 6.59 17.28
N GLY A 82 -1.53 6.42 15.96
CA GLY A 82 -1.31 7.52 15.02
C GLY A 82 0.15 7.94 14.86
N MET A 83 1.11 7.13 15.31
CA MET A 83 2.55 7.44 15.29
C MET A 83 3.02 7.96 13.92
N THR A 84 3.66 9.14 13.93
CA THR A 84 4.07 9.84 12.72
C THR A 84 5.02 8.99 11.85
N GLU A 85 5.96 8.27 12.45
CA GLU A 85 6.96 7.46 11.74
C GLU A 85 6.35 6.34 10.90
N LEU A 86 5.19 5.79 11.28
CA LEU A 86 4.57 4.73 10.48
C LEU A 86 3.90 5.25 9.20
N HIS A 87 3.71 6.56 9.08
CA HIS A 87 3.26 7.14 7.83
C HIS A 87 4.32 7.03 6.72
N PHE A 88 5.61 6.89 7.05
CA PHE A 88 6.65 6.66 6.05
C PHE A 88 6.41 5.35 5.27
N GLU A 89 5.78 4.35 5.90
CA GLU A 89 5.44 3.09 5.26
C GLU A 89 4.58 3.29 3.99
N ILE A 90 3.68 4.27 4.00
CA ILE A 90 2.81 4.61 2.85
C ILE A 90 3.65 4.92 1.61
N PHE A 91 4.62 5.82 1.75
CA PHE A 91 5.50 6.28 0.68
C PHE A 91 6.44 5.14 0.22
N VAL A 92 7.01 4.39 1.17
CA VAL A 92 7.85 3.22 0.86
C VAL A 92 7.07 2.18 0.05
N MET A 93 5.82 1.91 0.43
CA MET A 93 4.97 0.95 -0.30
C MET A 93 4.57 1.48 -1.68
N LEU A 94 4.29 2.79 -1.84
CA LEU A 94 4.07 3.38 -3.16
C LEU A 94 5.30 3.22 -4.06
N ALA A 95 6.50 3.50 -3.55
CA ALA A 95 7.74 3.28 -4.28
C ALA A 95 7.91 1.81 -4.71
N PHE A 96 7.68 0.86 -3.79
CA PHE A 96 7.79 -0.57 -4.09
C PHE A 96 6.79 -1.02 -5.16
N LEU A 97 5.55 -0.50 -5.14
CA LEU A 97 4.52 -0.85 -6.12
C LEU A 97 4.91 -0.46 -7.55
N SER A 98 5.87 0.44 -7.73
CA SER A 98 6.42 0.80 -9.05
C SER A 98 7.08 -0.39 -9.75
N TYR A 99 7.47 -1.43 -9.00
CA TYR A 99 7.98 -2.69 -9.54
C TYR A 99 6.97 -3.43 -10.43
N PHE A 100 5.65 -3.22 -10.21
CA PHE A 100 4.63 -3.73 -11.13
C PHE A 100 4.64 -3.05 -12.50
N ARG A 101 5.24 -1.86 -12.61
CA ARG A 101 5.28 -1.03 -13.84
C ARG A 101 3.88 -0.69 -14.37
N TYR A 102 2.89 -0.55 -13.49
CA TYR A 102 1.55 -0.13 -13.87
C TYR A 102 1.16 1.11 -13.07
N TRP A 103 1.07 2.26 -13.73
CA TRP A 103 0.66 3.51 -13.08
C TRP A 103 -0.70 3.39 -12.39
N LYS A 104 -1.62 2.58 -12.93
CA LYS A 104 -2.93 2.32 -12.31
C LYS A 104 -2.81 1.63 -10.95
N THR A 105 -1.78 0.82 -10.74
CA THR A 105 -1.51 0.18 -9.44
C THR A 105 -1.10 1.22 -8.40
N ILE A 106 -0.27 2.20 -8.79
CA ILE A 106 0.06 3.35 -7.94
C ILE A 106 -1.20 4.16 -7.62
N ALA A 107 -1.99 4.50 -8.65
CA ALA A 107 -3.22 5.28 -8.47
C ALA A 107 -4.23 4.60 -7.53
N VAL A 108 -4.38 3.28 -7.60
CA VAL A 108 -5.24 2.51 -6.68
C VAL A 108 -4.73 2.61 -5.25
N ALA A 109 -3.43 2.42 -5.01
CA ALA A 109 -2.85 2.57 -3.67
C ALA A 109 -3.01 4.01 -3.13
N SER A 110 -2.70 5.02 -3.94
CA SER A 110 -2.85 6.43 -3.58
C SER A 110 -4.31 6.77 -3.24
N ALA A 111 -5.28 6.22 -3.98
CA ALA A 111 -6.70 6.42 -3.68
C ALA A 111 -7.11 5.74 -2.36
N THR A 112 -6.65 4.50 -2.12
CA THR A 112 -6.91 3.79 -0.86
C THR A 112 -6.42 4.59 0.34
N VAL A 113 -5.17 5.07 0.29
CA VAL A 113 -4.59 5.81 1.41
C VAL A 113 -5.23 7.20 1.58
N ALA A 114 -5.62 7.87 0.49
CA ALA A 114 -6.34 9.13 0.56
C ALA A 114 -7.71 8.95 1.25
N VAL A 115 -8.47 7.91 0.89
CA VAL A 115 -9.74 7.59 1.55
C VAL A 115 -9.52 7.32 3.03
N HIS A 116 -8.51 6.52 3.39
CA HIS A 116 -8.15 6.26 4.78
C HIS A 116 -7.86 7.54 5.56
N HIS A 117 -6.98 8.41 5.06
CA HIS A 117 -6.55 9.62 5.76
C HIS A 117 -7.69 10.61 5.96
N VAL A 118 -8.48 10.85 4.91
CA VAL A 118 -9.60 11.79 4.98
C VAL A 118 -10.69 11.25 5.90
N LEU A 119 -11.07 9.98 5.76
CA LEU A 119 -12.11 9.37 6.57
C LEU A 119 -11.70 9.33 8.05
N PHE A 120 -10.49 8.84 8.35
CA PHE A 120 -10.04 8.70 9.73
C PHE A 120 -9.77 10.06 10.37
N TYR A 121 -9.33 11.07 9.61
CA TYR A 121 -9.25 12.44 10.12
C TYR A 121 -10.61 12.95 10.60
N PHE A 122 -11.66 12.80 9.80
CA PHE A 122 -13.00 13.24 10.21
C PHE A 122 -13.53 12.45 11.41
N VAL A 123 -13.32 11.13 11.45
CA VAL A 123 -13.71 10.30 12.59
C VAL A 123 -12.95 10.71 13.86
N GLN A 124 -11.63 10.82 13.79
CA GLN A 124 -10.77 11.18 14.93
C GLN A 124 -11.06 12.60 15.43
N SER A 125 -11.20 13.57 14.53
CA SER A 125 -11.51 14.96 14.89
C SER A 125 -12.89 15.12 15.54
N GLY A 126 -13.81 14.19 15.28
CA GLY A 126 -15.12 14.10 15.93
C GLY A 126 -15.11 13.33 17.26
N GLY A 127 -13.95 12.89 17.76
CA GLY A 127 -13.81 12.12 19.00
C GLY A 127 -14.03 10.60 18.84
N GLY A 128 -14.01 10.09 17.60
CA GLY A 128 -14.11 8.66 17.33
C GLY A 128 -12.83 7.88 17.65
N ALA A 129 -12.94 6.54 17.65
CA ALA A 129 -11.86 5.63 18.05
C ALA A 129 -10.88 5.25 16.92
N LEU A 130 -11.16 5.66 15.67
CA LEU A 130 -10.23 5.44 14.55
C LEU A 130 -9.18 6.56 14.55
N LEU A 131 -7.92 6.19 14.50
CA LEU A 131 -6.77 7.07 14.68
C LEU A 131 -5.98 7.18 13.39
N ILE A 132 -5.72 8.41 12.95
CA ILE A 132 -4.83 8.71 11.83
C ILE A 132 -3.57 9.42 12.30
N PHE A 133 -3.70 10.42 13.16
CA PHE A 133 -2.57 11.21 13.66
C PHE A 133 -2.41 11.03 15.16
N GLU A 134 -1.18 11.18 15.63
CA GLU A 134 -0.89 11.24 17.06
C GLU A 134 -1.69 12.35 17.76
N GLU A 135 -1.96 12.15 19.05
CA GLU A 135 -2.65 13.12 19.88
C GLU A 135 -1.96 14.49 19.82
N GLY A 136 -2.74 15.57 19.69
CA GLY A 136 -2.21 16.93 19.53
C GLY A 136 -1.78 17.29 18.10
N ARG A 137 -1.76 16.35 17.13
CA ARG A 137 -1.46 16.62 15.71
C ARG A 137 -2.63 16.47 14.75
N VAL A 138 -3.82 16.16 15.28
CA VAL A 138 -5.06 16.05 14.51
C VAL A 138 -5.49 17.45 14.02
N SER A 139 -4.91 17.88 12.90
CA SER A 139 -5.17 19.19 12.32
C SER A 139 -5.30 19.10 10.80
N LEU A 140 -6.15 19.96 10.22
CA LEU A 140 -6.32 20.02 8.77
C LEU A 140 -5.02 20.38 8.06
N HIS A 141 -4.15 21.18 8.69
CA HIS A 141 -2.85 21.55 8.15
C HIS A 141 -1.92 20.33 8.02
N THR A 142 -1.84 19.47 9.05
CA THR A 142 -1.08 18.21 9.01
C THR A 142 -1.58 17.34 7.85
N LEU A 143 -2.90 17.17 7.74
CA LEU A 143 -3.52 16.40 6.66
C LEU A 143 -3.20 16.98 5.28
N ALA A 144 -3.29 18.30 5.13
CA ALA A 144 -3.09 18.97 3.84
C ALA A 144 -1.65 18.85 3.34
N ILE A 145 -0.65 19.07 4.20
CA ILE A 145 0.76 18.90 3.83
C ILE A 145 1.04 17.44 3.48
N HIS A 146 0.57 16.51 4.32
CA HIS A 146 0.77 15.08 4.09
C HIS A 146 0.16 14.63 2.75
N ALA A 147 -1.07 15.05 2.48
CA ALA A 147 -1.75 14.76 1.22
C ALA A 147 -1.01 15.36 0.01
N ALA A 148 -0.46 16.58 0.13
CA ALA A 148 0.30 17.20 -0.95
C ALA A 148 1.55 16.37 -1.32
N PHE A 149 2.29 15.86 -0.33
CA PHE A 149 3.42 14.96 -0.58
C PHE A 149 2.99 13.64 -1.22
N ALA A 150 1.93 13.00 -0.70
CA ALA A 150 1.45 11.73 -1.23
C ALA A 150 0.93 11.86 -2.68
N VAL A 151 0.27 12.97 -3.02
CA VAL A 151 -0.17 13.26 -4.39
C VAL A 151 1.02 13.49 -5.31
N ALA A 152 1.98 14.32 -4.91
CA ALA A 152 3.17 14.60 -5.71
C ALA A 152 3.96 13.31 -6.00
N GLU A 153 4.19 12.49 -4.98
CA GLU A 153 4.84 11.19 -5.13
C GLU A 153 4.04 10.25 -6.04
N GLY A 154 2.74 10.07 -5.78
CA GLY A 154 1.88 9.18 -6.56
C GLY A 154 1.85 9.54 -8.05
N VAL A 155 1.86 10.84 -8.38
CA VAL A 155 1.95 11.31 -9.77
C VAL A 155 3.30 10.94 -10.38
N LEU A 156 4.41 11.25 -9.71
CA LEU A 156 5.75 10.97 -10.23
C LEU A 156 5.98 9.47 -10.40
N LEU A 157 5.64 8.65 -9.40
CA LEU A 157 5.73 7.20 -9.48
C LEU A 157 4.83 6.62 -10.57
N GLY A 158 3.64 7.20 -10.79
CA GLY A 158 2.77 6.84 -11.89
C GLY A 158 3.43 7.07 -13.26
N ILE A 159 4.05 8.24 -13.45
CA ILE A 159 4.81 8.57 -14.68
C ILE A 159 5.99 7.60 -14.86
N MET A 160 6.78 7.39 -13.80
CA MET A 160 7.93 6.48 -13.82
C MET A 160 7.51 5.05 -14.12
N ALA A 161 6.44 4.55 -13.51
CA ALA A 161 5.92 3.21 -13.77
C ALA A 161 5.47 3.05 -15.23
N ARG A 162 4.89 4.10 -15.83
CA ARG A 162 4.49 4.08 -17.25
C ARG A 162 5.69 4.09 -18.20
N SER A 163 6.70 4.92 -17.94
CA SER A 163 7.97 4.93 -18.70
C SER A 163 8.66 3.56 -18.60
N SER A 164 8.81 3.06 -17.39
CA SER A 164 9.40 1.75 -17.08
C SER A 164 8.68 0.58 -17.76
N PHE A 165 7.36 0.66 -17.94
CA PHE A 165 6.57 -0.31 -18.69
C PHE A 165 6.89 -0.31 -20.19
N ASN A 166 6.97 0.88 -20.79
CA ASN A 166 7.24 1.03 -22.21
C ASN A 166 8.63 0.48 -22.56
N GLU A 167 9.64 0.79 -21.75
CA GLU A 167 11.01 0.28 -21.89
C GLU A 167 11.06 -1.24 -21.80
N ALA A 168 10.47 -1.83 -20.75
CA ALA A 168 10.46 -3.28 -20.56
C ALA A 168 9.69 -4.01 -21.67
N SER A 169 8.61 -3.41 -22.16
CA SER A 169 7.83 -3.97 -23.26
C SER A 169 8.61 -3.94 -24.58
N GLY A 170 9.32 -2.85 -24.87
CA GLY A 170 10.19 -2.74 -26.04
C GLY A 170 11.31 -3.79 -26.01
N ALA A 171 11.99 -3.94 -24.88
CA ALA A 171 13.03 -4.96 -24.69
C ALA A 171 12.49 -6.39 -24.87
N LEU A 172 11.29 -6.67 -24.33
CA LEU A 172 10.65 -7.99 -24.47
C LEU A 172 10.28 -8.33 -25.92
N ILE A 173 9.92 -7.32 -26.73
CA ILE A 173 9.63 -7.52 -28.16
C ILE A 173 10.93 -7.83 -28.92
N LEU A 174 12.00 -7.06 -28.67
CA LEU A 174 13.30 -7.27 -29.32
C LEU A 174 13.87 -8.67 -29.02
N ASN A 175 13.80 -9.11 -27.76
CA ASN A 175 14.25 -10.45 -27.35
C ASN A 175 13.46 -11.62 -27.94
N LYS A 176 12.34 -11.37 -28.63
CA LYS A 176 11.56 -12.41 -29.32
C LYS A 176 11.85 -12.48 -30.82
N ILE A 177 12.52 -11.46 -31.36
CA ILE A 177 12.79 -11.31 -32.80
C ILE A 177 14.23 -11.70 -33.13
N VAL A 178 15.15 -11.59 -32.16
CA VAL A 178 16.54 -12.10 -32.21
C VAL A 178 16.59 -13.50 -31.63
#